data_AF-A0A4Y2BBQ2-F1
#
_entry.id   AF-A0A4Y2BBQ2-F1
#
_cell.length_a   1.000
_cell.length_b   1.000
_cell.length_c   1.000
_cell.angle_alpha   90.00
_cell.angle_beta   90.00
_cell.angle_gamma   90.00
#
_symmetry.space_group_name_H-M   'P 1'
#
loop_
_entity.id
_entity.type
_entity.pdbx_description
1 polymer ?
#
loop_
_entity_poly.entity_id
_entity_poly.type
_entity_poly.pdbx_seq_one_letter_code
_entity_poly.pdbx_strand_id
1 'polypeptide(L)'
;MDFVNKQNYHGVIQAESLFTAFIEERNFPIACADHAGPLFRKMFPDSEIVKKYGCARPKTSTIIAEMGKTEKNAIISTLKKEPLSIVIDGSNKGDFKLYLLMVTFHNEETQKI
;
A
#
# COMPACT_ATOMS: atom_id res chain seq x y z
N MET A 1 9.02 -25.01 -22.25
CA MET A 1 9.14 -24.14 -21.07
C MET A 1 7.95 -23.17 -21.03
N ASP A 2 6.89 -23.66 -20.38
CA ASP A 2 5.79 -23.05 -19.65
C ASP A 2 5.28 -21.62 -19.97
N PHE A 3 4.48 -21.51 -21.02
CA PHE A 3 3.54 -20.37 -21.18
C PHE A 3 2.42 -20.38 -20.13
N VAL A 4 2.05 -21.55 -19.61
CA VAL A 4 0.98 -21.73 -18.58
C VAL A 4 1.42 -21.21 -17.20
N ASN A 5 2.72 -21.23 -16.87
CA ASN A 5 3.20 -20.73 -15.57
C ASN A 5 3.17 -19.21 -15.44
N LYS A 6 3.29 -18.46 -16.56
CA LYS A 6 3.26 -16.98 -16.54
C LYS A 6 1.88 -16.40 -16.17
N GLN A 7 0.80 -17.02 -16.65
CA GLN A 7 -0.58 -16.60 -16.34
C GLN A 7 -0.87 -16.70 -14.84
N ASN A 8 -0.47 -17.81 -14.22
CA ASN A 8 -0.63 -18.01 -12.77
C ASN A 8 0.23 -17.05 -11.93
N TYR A 9 1.43 -16.70 -12.41
CA TYR A 9 2.31 -15.76 -11.70
C TYR A 9 1.71 -14.36 -11.62
N HIS A 10 1.05 -13.92 -12.70
CA HIS A 10 0.37 -12.64 -12.73
C HIS A 10 -0.81 -12.58 -11.75
N GLY A 11 -1.60 -13.66 -11.64
CA GLY A 11 -2.71 -13.76 -10.70
C GLY A 11 -2.27 -13.72 -9.23
N VAL A 12 -1.13 -14.34 -8.87
CA VAL A 12 -0.60 -14.27 -7.50
C VAL A 12 -0.15 -12.86 -7.16
N ILE A 13 0.64 -12.23 -8.04
CA ILE A 13 1.06 -10.83 -7.83
C ILE A 13 -0.15 -9.93 -7.67
N GLN A 14 -1.15 -10.07 -8.54
CA GLN A 14 -2.37 -9.28 -8.48
C GLN A 14 -3.11 -9.45 -7.14
N ALA A 15 -3.26 -10.68 -6.66
CA ALA A 15 -3.91 -10.94 -5.37
C ALA A 15 -3.14 -10.30 -4.20
N GLU A 16 -1.81 -10.40 -4.21
CA GLU A 16 -0.95 -9.80 -3.18
C GLU A 16 -0.99 -8.26 -3.23
N SER A 17 -0.99 -7.67 -4.42
CA SER A 17 -1.13 -6.23 -4.61
C SER A 17 -2.50 -5.73 -4.16
N LEU A 18 -3.59 -6.40 -4.53
CA LEU A 18 -4.95 -6.01 -4.13
C LEU A 18 -5.13 -6.07 -2.61
N PHE A 19 -4.65 -7.12 -1.96
CA PHE A 19 -4.74 -7.22 -0.51
C PHE A 19 -3.85 -6.18 0.20
N THR A 20 -2.69 -5.86 -0.37
CA THR A 20 -1.82 -4.81 0.16
C THR A 20 -2.47 -3.43 0.06
N ALA A 21 -3.07 -3.10 -1.09
CA ALA A 21 -3.83 -1.86 -1.27
C ALA A 21 -4.99 -1.76 -0.28
N PHE A 22 -5.71 -2.86 -0.05
CA PHE A 22 -6.77 -2.91 0.97
C PHE A 22 -6.26 -2.60 2.38
N ILE A 23 -5.09 -3.14 2.79
CA ILE A 23 -4.48 -2.83 4.09
C ILE A 23 -4.16 -1.35 4.20
N GLU A 24 -3.56 -0.77 3.16
CA GLU A 24 -3.18 0.64 3.11
C GLU A 24 -4.39 1.57 3.16
N GLU A 25 -5.35 1.39 2.26
CA GLU A 25 -6.55 2.22 2.12
C GLU A 25 -7.40 2.26 3.39
N ARG A 26 -7.43 1.15 4.15
CA ARG A 26 -8.18 1.03 5.41
C ARG A 26 -7.35 1.34 6.64
N ASN A 27 -6.08 1.73 6.45
CA ASN A 27 -5.12 1.97 7.52
C ASN A 27 -5.08 0.82 8.54
N PHE A 28 -5.12 -0.42 8.03
CA PHE A 28 -5.02 -1.60 8.88
C PHE A 28 -3.56 -1.89 9.24
N PRO A 29 -3.31 -2.49 10.42
CA PRO A 29 -1.96 -2.90 10.77
C PRO A 29 -1.38 -3.85 9.72
N ILE A 30 -0.16 -3.59 9.25
CA ILE A 30 0.54 -4.46 8.30
C ILE A 30 0.68 -5.90 8.84
N ALA A 31 0.64 -6.08 10.17
CA ALA A 31 0.60 -7.38 10.83
C ALA A 31 -0.59 -8.27 10.41
N CYS A 32 -1.68 -7.70 9.91
CA CYS A 32 -2.80 -8.47 9.34
C CYS A 32 -2.37 -9.37 8.17
N ALA A 33 -1.29 -9.02 7.46
CA ALA A 33 -0.77 -9.81 6.34
C ALA A 33 -0.22 -11.18 6.74
N ASP A 34 0.28 -11.35 7.96
CA ASP A 34 0.89 -12.62 8.40
C ASP A 34 -0.10 -13.78 8.45
N HIS A 35 -1.36 -13.47 8.70
CA HIS A 35 -2.42 -14.47 8.80
C HIS A 35 -3.26 -14.57 7.53
N ALA A 36 -3.07 -13.66 6.57
CA ALA A 36 -3.85 -13.61 5.34
C ALA A 36 -3.65 -14.86 4.47
N GLY A 37 -2.40 -15.28 4.21
CA GLY A 37 -2.11 -16.46 3.41
C GLY A 37 -2.75 -17.76 3.95
N PRO A 38 -2.53 -18.11 5.23
CA PRO A 38 -3.20 -19.26 5.85
C PRO A 38 -4.73 -19.16 5.85
N LEU A 39 -5.29 -17.97 6.09
CA LEU A 39 -6.73 -17.74 6.08
C LEU A 39 -7.33 -17.96 4.68
N PHE A 40 -6.73 -17.36 3.66
CA PHE A 40 -7.20 -17.50 2.28
C PHE A 40 -7.19 -18.95 1.82
N ARG A 41 -6.15 -19.72 2.15
CA ARG A 41 -6.09 -21.17 1.79
C ARG A 41 -7.21 -21.98 2.41
N LYS A 42 -7.74 -21.57 3.57
CA LYS A 42 -8.91 -22.20 4.20
C LYS A 42 -10.22 -21.75 3.57
N MET A 43 -10.32 -20.47 3.21
CA MET A 43 -11.53 -19.92 2.58
C MET A 43 -11.70 -20.40 1.13
N PHE A 44 -10.60 -20.61 0.41
CA PHE A 44 -10.58 -20.92 -1.02
C PHE A 44 -9.63 -22.09 -1.32
N PRO A 45 -9.95 -23.32 -0.87
CA PRO A 45 -9.05 -24.46 -0.97
C PRO A 45 -8.72 -24.87 -2.41
N ASP A 46 -9.63 -24.64 -3.35
CA ASP A 46 -9.48 -25.04 -4.75
C ASP A 46 -8.69 -24.03 -5.60
N SER A 47 -8.38 -22.85 -5.06
CA SER A 47 -7.72 -21.78 -5.83
C SER A 47 -6.20 -21.98 -5.91
N GLU A 48 -5.70 -22.20 -7.13
CA GLU A 48 -4.25 -22.28 -7.42
C GLU A 48 -3.50 -20.98 -7.11
N ILE A 49 -4.17 -19.82 -7.19
CA ILE A 49 -3.61 -18.52 -6.84
C ILE A 49 -3.35 -18.47 -5.32
N VAL A 50 -4.35 -18.87 -4.53
CA VAL A 50 -4.30 -18.77 -3.07
C VAL A 50 -3.31 -19.79 -2.47
N LYS A 51 -3.18 -20.98 -3.08
CA LYS A 51 -2.14 -21.94 -2.71
C LYS A 51 -0.74 -21.32 -2.80
N LYS A 52 -0.52 -20.46 -3.79
CA LYS A 52 0.75 -19.77 -4.05
C LYS A 52 0.86 -18.39 -3.41
N TYR A 53 -0.19 -17.90 -2.76
CA TYR A 53 -0.17 -16.62 -2.04
C TYR A 53 0.89 -16.67 -0.94
N GLY A 54 1.90 -15.81 -1.04
CA GLY A 54 3.09 -15.83 -0.18
C GLY A 54 3.33 -14.52 0.57
N CYS A 55 2.38 -13.58 0.50
CA CYS A 55 2.54 -12.28 1.13
C CYS A 55 2.30 -12.37 2.64
N ALA A 56 3.33 -11.97 3.39
CA ALA A 56 3.30 -11.69 4.82
C ALA A 56 3.88 -10.29 5.04
N ARG A 57 4.14 -9.86 6.28
CA ARG A 57 4.66 -8.53 6.59
C ARG A 57 5.81 -8.05 5.67
N PRO A 58 6.92 -8.78 5.46
CA PRO A 58 8.05 -8.26 4.69
C PRO A 58 7.69 -7.91 3.24
N LYS A 59 6.98 -8.83 2.56
CA LYS A 59 6.58 -8.65 1.17
C LYS A 59 5.52 -7.56 1.03
N THR A 60 4.58 -7.50 1.97
CA THR A 60 3.56 -6.44 2.04
C THR A 60 4.23 -5.08 2.18
N SER A 61 5.19 -4.92 3.09
CA SER A 61 5.93 -3.67 3.26
C SER A 61 6.71 -3.26 2.00
N THR A 62 7.29 -4.21 1.26
CA THR A 62 7.95 -3.92 -0.02
C THR A 62 6.97 -3.44 -1.07
N ILE A 63 5.78 -4.06 -1.17
CA ILE A 63 4.74 -3.66 -2.11
C ILE A 63 4.23 -2.25 -1.76
N ILE A 64 3.96 -1.95 -0.48
CA ILE A 64 3.57 -0.60 -0.01
C ILE A 64 4.64 0.42 -0.39
N ALA A 65 5.92 0.10 -0.17
CA ALA A 65 7.01 1.01 -0.52
C ALA A 65 7.07 1.29 -2.03
N GLU A 66 6.79 0.30 -2.87
CA GLU A 66 6.75 0.48 -4.33
C GLU A 66 5.54 1.30 -4.79
N MET A 67 4.35 1.03 -4.24
CA MET A 67 3.14 1.84 -4.47
C MET A 67 3.38 3.30 -4.07
N GLY A 68 3.94 3.52 -2.87
CA GLY A 68 4.23 4.85 -2.35
C GLY A 68 5.25 5.65 -3.19
N LYS A 69 6.16 5.01 -3.94
CA LYS A 69 7.06 5.73 -4.86
C LYS A 69 6.28 6.38 -6.01
N THR A 70 5.31 5.64 -6.56
CA THR A 70 4.49 6.11 -7.68
C THR A 70 3.63 7.30 -7.24
N GLU A 71 2.93 7.14 -6.11
CA GLU A 71 2.09 8.19 -5.53
C GLU A 71 2.90 9.42 -5.12
N LYS A 72 4.07 9.23 -4.51
CA LYS A 72 4.97 10.33 -4.15
C LYS A 72 5.34 11.19 -5.36
N ASN A 73 5.68 10.56 -6.49
CA ASN A 73 6.06 11.29 -7.68
C ASN A 73 4.88 12.08 -8.27
N ALA A 74 3.68 11.50 -8.25
CA ALA A 74 2.45 12.19 -8.66
C ALA A 74 2.19 13.42 -7.78
N ILE A 75 2.21 13.26 -6.45
CA ILE A 75 2.04 14.35 -5.48
C ILE A 75 3.09 15.46 -5.71
N ILE A 76 4.37 15.11 -5.84
CA ILE A 76 5.44 16.10 -6.10
C ILE A 76 5.19 16.87 -7.40
N SER A 77 4.68 16.19 -8.44
CA SER A 77 4.41 16.83 -9.72
C SER A 77 3.28 17.87 -9.63
N THR A 78 2.27 17.62 -8.80
CA THR A 78 1.16 18.55 -8.52
C THR A 78 1.63 19.71 -7.64
N LEU A 79 2.36 19.42 -6.56
CA LEU A 79 2.87 20.43 -5.62
C LEU A 79 3.83 21.45 -6.25
N LYS A 80 4.43 21.12 -7.40
CA LYS A 80 5.29 22.05 -8.16
C LYS A 80 4.50 23.07 -9.00
N LYS A 81 3.21 22.83 -9.24
CA LYS A 81 2.37 23.63 -10.14
C LYS A 81 1.33 24.41 -9.36
N GLU A 82 0.76 23.78 -8.33
CA GLU A 82 -0.36 24.30 -7.57
C GLU A 82 0.09 25.01 -6.29
N PRO A 83 -0.63 26.06 -5.85
CA PRO A 83 -0.50 26.59 -4.50
C PRO A 83 -0.73 25.50 -3.46
N LEU A 84 0.11 25.50 -2.41
CA LEU A 84 0.01 24.57 -1.30
C LEU A 84 -0.04 25.32 0.04
N SER A 85 -0.63 24.68 1.03
CA SER A 85 -0.58 25.08 2.43
C SER A 85 0.24 24.06 3.22
N ILE A 86 1.01 24.55 4.19
CA ILE A 86 1.79 23.71 5.10
C ILE A 86 1.32 24.00 6.52
N VAL A 87 0.86 22.95 7.20
CA VAL A 87 0.58 22.97 8.63
C VAL A 87 1.69 22.23 9.35
N ILE A 88 2.20 22.87 10.39
CA ILE A 88 3.27 22.35 11.22
C ILE A 88 2.73 22.17 12.63
N ASP A 89 2.91 21.00 13.20
CA ASP A 89 2.55 20.72 14.59
C ASP A 89 3.67 19.98 15.33
N GLY A 90 3.78 20.22 16.63
CA GLY A 90 4.78 19.61 17.50
C GLY A 90 4.11 18.83 18.62
N SER A 91 4.32 17.51 18.67
CA SER A 91 3.85 16.65 19.76
C SER A 91 5.01 16.21 20.64
N ASN A 92 4.88 16.35 21.95
CA ASN A 92 5.85 15.88 22.93
C ASN A 92 5.22 14.80 23.83
N LYS A 93 5.71 13.57 23.77
CA LYS A 93 5.29 12.47 24.65
C LYS A 93 6.52 11.76 25.21
N GLY A 94 6.84 12.04 26.48
CA GLY A 94 7.99 11.47 27.16
C GLY A 94 9.30 11.85 26.47
N ASP A 95 10.10 10.86 26.10
CA ASP A 95 11.38 11.06 25.39
C ASP A 95 11.22 11.23 23.87
N PHE A 96 9.99 11.15 23.34
CA PHE A 96 9.71 11.28 21.92
C PHE A 96 9.13 12.67 21.60
N LYS A 97 9.86 13.41 20.76
CA LYS A 97 9.38 14.64 20.12
C LYS A 97 9.06 14.33 18.66
N LEU A 98 7.83 14.57 18.26
CA LEU A 98 7.33 14.41 16.89
C LEU A 98 7.08 15.79 16.30
N TYR A 99 7.54 16.00 15.07
CA TYR A 99 7.27 17.21 14.29
C TYR A 99 6.47 16.80 13.07
N LEU A 100 5.16 17.07 13.11
CA LEU A 100 4.25 16.76 12.03
C LEU A 100 4.30 17.88 11.00
N LEU A 101 4.49 17.49 9.74
CA LEU A 101 4.38 18.37 8.57
C LEU A 101 3.23 17.83 7.72
N MET A 102 2.15 18.60 7.64
CA MET A 102 1.01 18.29 6.78
C MET A 102 1.01 19.27 5.60
N VAL A 103 0.99 18.73 4.39
CA VAL A 103 0.87 19.51 3.16
C VAL A 103 -0.55 19.31 2.62
N THR A 104 -1.24 20.41 2.35
CA THR A 104 -2.58 20.43 1.77
C THR A 104 -2.53 21.18 0.45
N PHE A 105 -3.10 20.60 -0.61
CA PHE A 105 -3.03 21.16 -1.96
C PHE A 105 -4.28 20.76 -2.74
N HIS A 106 -4.73 21.64 -3.64
CA HIS A 106 -5.83 21.29 -4.53
C HIS A 106 -5.33 20.33 -5.62
N ASN A 107 -6.00 19.19 -5.77
CA ASN A 107 -5.76 18.25 -6.85
C ASN A 107 -6.79 18.47 -7.95
N GLU A 108 -6.35 19.09 -9.05
CA GLU A 108 -7.21 19.41 -10.21
C GLU A 108 -7.81 18.18 -10.89
N GLU A 109 -7.11 17.04 -10.91
CA GLU A 109 -7.60 15.83 -11.57
C GLU A 109 -8.80 15.22 -10.82
N THR A 110 -8.76 15.29 -9.49
CA THR A 110 -9.80 14.71 -8.63
C THR A 110 -10.80 15.73 -8.10
N GLN A 111 -10.56 17.02 -8.32
CA GLN A 111 -11.36 18.15 -7.80
C GLN A 111 -11.51 18.11 -6.27
N LYS A 112 -10.44 17.68 -5.58
CA LYS A 112 -10.38 17.55 -4.12
C LYS A 112 -9.25 18.40 -3.54
N ILE A 113 -9.42 18.76 -2.27
CA ILE A 113 -8.41 19.41 -1.42
C ILE A 113 -7.65 18.33 -0.64
#